data_AF-A0A1H2YKS8-F1
#
_entry.id   AF-A0A1H2YKS8-F1
#
_cell.length_a   1.000
_cell.length_b   1.000
_cell.length_c   1.000
_cell.angle_alpha   90.00
_cell.angle_beta   90.00
_cell.angle_gamma   90.00
#
_symmetry.space_group_name_H-M   'P 1'
#
loop_
_entity.id
_entity.type
_entity.pdbx_description
1 polymer ?
#
loop_
_entity_poly.entity_id
_entity_poly.type
_entity_poly.pdbx_seq_one_letter_code
_entity_poly.pdbx_strand_id
1 'polypeptide(L)'
;MEETANHSGVEEVTEVPEVIETNETPIEGSDSPPQEETPRGINVKYNKEERFVPEDEVPTWVQKGLNYDKVSEKAQQAERYQQNLDRIAKFYGYDSHDSYLEALEQAEQDRRIQEEAQKLGVDEEVIRTHLQPMQEKLSKYEKEMQTIREQENLRMVESQIQTLSAKYPDFGKHQNAIIQMSIDKGYDLEDAYILTTHQERLNAAKQEAQRETLKNIQRNADSSTGFLGEDAPDQDGSYASMSAADRKAFRERVKRGEL
;
A
#
# COMPACT_ATOMS: atom_id res chain seq x y z
N MET A 1 -41.24 -0.16 -29.96
CA MET A 1 -42.31 -0.78 -29.16
C MET A 1 -42.51 -2.16 -29.74
N GLU A 2 -42.52 -3.25 -29.02
CA GLU A 2 -42.34 -3.56 -27.60
C GLU A 2 -42.20 -5.09 -27.55
N GLU A 3 -41.53 -5.57 -26.52
CA GLU A 3 -41.42 -6.97 -26.16
C GLU A 3 -42.79 -7.61 -25.90
N THR A 4 -42.87 -8.94 -25.95
CA THR A 4 -43.25 -9.79 -24.80
C THR A 4 -43.43 -11.25 -25.23
N ALA A 5 -42.78 -12.18 -24.52
CA ALA A 5 -43.29 -13.54 -24.35
C ALA A 5 -42.64 -14.18 -23.11
N ASN A 6 -43.38 -14.13 -22.00
CA ASN A 6 -43.24 -15.05 -20.87
C ASN A 6 -44.05 -16.33 -21.14
N HIS A 7 -43.60 -17.46 -20.57
CA HIS A 7 -44.29 -18.70 -20.11
C HIS A 7 -43.43 -19.93 -20.46
N SER A 8 -42.81 -20.69 -19.53
CA SER A 8 -43.29 -21.50 -18.39
C SER A 8 -43.79 -22.91 -18.76
N GLY A 9 -43.09 -23.94 -18.24
CA GLY A 9 -43.59 -25.31 -17.96
C GLY A 9 -43.31 -26.38 -19.03
N VAL A 10 -43.16 -27.70 -18.77
CA VAL A 10 -43.05 -28.59 -17.59
C VAL A 10 -42.53 -29.95 -18.13
N GLU A 11 -41.77 -30.67 -17.29
CA GLU A 11 -41.44 -32.12 -17.13
C GLU A 11 -41.88 -33.21 -18.14
N GLU A 12 -41.01 -34.22 -18.38
CA GLU A 12 -41.08 -35.63 -17.87
C GLU A 12 -40.04 -36.54 -18.60
N VAL A 13 -39.07 -37.16 -17.93
CA VAL A 13 -39.02 -38.50 -17.26
C VAL A 13 -38.96 -39.72 -18.21
N THR A 14 -37.87 -40.50 -18.12
CA THR A 14 -37.82 -41.99 -18.23
C THR A 14 -36.44 -42.46 -17.72
N GLU A 15 -36.28 -42.89 -16.46
CA GLU A 15 -36.40 -44.24 -15.88
C GLU A 15 -35.14 -45.16 -15.97
N VAL A 16 -34.98 -45.91 -14.88
CA VAL A 16 -33.82 -46.62 -14.27
C VAL A 16 -33.62 -48.04 -14.88
N PRO A 17 -32.57 -48.84 -14.55
CA PRO A 17 -32.45 -49.49 -13.25
C PRO A 17 -31.02 -49.66 -12.67
N GLU A 18 -31.08 -49.91 -11.36
CA GLU A 18 -30.12 -50.19 -10.31
C GLU A 18 -29.69 -51.68 -10.29
N VAL A 19 -28.42 -51.98 -9.95
CA VAL A 19 -28.03 -53.23 -9.26
C VAL A 19 -26.93 -52.92 -8.25
N ILE A 20 -27.21 -53.28 -7.00
CA ILE A 20 -26.35 -53.24 -5.81
C ILE A 20 -25.64 -54.59 -5.69
N GLU A 21 -24.36 -54.62 -5.32
CA GLU A 21 -23.79 -55.78 -4.62
C GLU A 21 -22.82 -55.35 -3.51
N THR A 22 -23.29 -55.54 -2.28
CA THR A 22 -22.56 -55.52 -1.01
C THR A 22 -21.57 -56.67 -0.91
N ASN A 23 -20.39 -56.45 -0.32
CA ASN A 23 -19.82 -57.48 0.56
C ASN A 23 -18.93 -56.89 1.68
N GLU A 24 -19.13 -57.42 2.87
CA GLU A 24 -18.56 -57.02 4.16
C GLU A 24 -17.12 -57.56 4.37
N THR A 25 -16.43 -56.93 5.33
CA THR A 25 -15.09 -57.18 5.90
C THR A 25 -14.71 -58.62 6.26
N PRO A 26 -13.40 -58.92 6.36
CA PRO A 26 -12.83 -59.23 7.69
C PRO A 26 -11.45 -58.60 7.99
N ILE A 27 -11.19 -58.49 9.30
CA ILE A 27 -10.04 -57.88 10.00
C ILE A 27 -8.86 -58.88 10.07
N GLU A 28 -7.61 -58.46 9.87
CA GLU A 28 -6.41 -58.72 10.72
C GLU A 28 -5.11 -58.32 10.01
N GLY A 29 -4.14 -57.83 10.79
CA GLY A 29 -3.03 -57.00 10.33
C GLY A 29 -1.87 -57.69 9.62
N SER A 30 -1.12 -56.87 8.87
CA SER A 30 0.30 -57.10 8.58
C SER A 30 1.01 -55.76 8.46
N ASP A 31 2.15 -55.71 9.14
CA ASP A 31 3.09 -54.60 9.28
C ASP A 31 3.84 -54.25 7.96
N SER A 32 4.34 -53.00 7.88
CA SER A 32 5.33 -52.41 6.92
C SER A 32 4.87 -51.90 5.54
N PRO A 33 5.55 -50.90 4.89
CA PRO A 33 6.56 -49.90 5.32
C PRO A 33 6.16 -48.43 4.91
N PRO A 34 6.94 -47.35 5.14
CA PRO A 34 6.47 -45.97 4.92
C PRO A 34 6.21 -45.69 3.43
N GLN A 35 5.08 -45.05 3.12
CA GLN A 35 4.74 -44.57 1.78
C GLN A 35 5.83 -43.60 1.30
N GLU A 36 6.65 -44.06 0.34
CA GLU A 36 7.39 -43.16 -0.55
C GLU A 36 6.36 -42.36 -1.35
N GLU A 37 6.44 -41.04 -1.23
CA GLU A 37 5.66 -40.09 -2.02
C GLU A 37 5.98 -40.32 -3.51
N THR A 38 5.09 -41.02 -4.23
CA THR A 38 5.16 -41.05 -5.69
C THR A 38 5.08 -39.59 -6.15
N PRO A 39 6.08 -39.07 -6.91
CA PRO A 39 6.02 -37.69 -7.37
C PRO A 39 4.78 -37.57 -8.25
N ARG A 40 3.78 -36.85 -7.75
CA ARG A 40 2.63 -36.45 -8.54
C ARG A 40 3.16 -35.50 -9.61
N GLY A 41 2.69 -35.64 -10.85
CA GLY A 41 3.20 -34.87 -11.98
C GLY A 41 2.44 -35.18 -13.25
N ILE A 42 2.56 -34.30 -14.25
CA ILE A 42 1.87 -34.41 -15.54
C ILE A 42 2.93 -34.62 -16.63
N ASN A 43 2.70 -35.59 -17.52
CA ASN A 43 3.50 -35.74 -18.73
C ASN A 43 3.06 -34.71 -19.77
N VAL A 44 3.94 -33.76 -20.10
CA VAL A 44 3.69 -32.73 -21.10
C VAL A 44 4.61 -32.98 -22.30
N LYS A 45 4.04 -32.94 -23.51
CA LYS A 45 4.79 -33.07 -24.76
C LYS A 45 5.38 -31.73 -25.16
N TYR A 46 6.69 -31.58 -25.01
CA TYR A 46 7.43 -30.37 -25.40
C TYR A 46 8.44 -30.74 -26.49
N ASN A 47 8.42 -30.04 -27.62
CA ASN A 47 9.34 -30.30 -28.75
C ASN A 47 9.41 -31.76 -29.21
N LYS A 48 8.25 -32.45 -29.22
CA LYS A 48 8.09 -33.87 -29.62
C LYS A 48 8.66 -34.89 -28.64
N GLU A 49 9.17 -34.48 -27.49
CA GLU A 49 9.60 -35.36 -26.41
C GLU A 49 8.60 -35.31 -25.24
N GLU A 50 8.35 -36.46 -24.62
CA GLU A 50 7.52 -36.55 -23.42
C GLU A 50 8.38 -36.19 -22.21
N ARG A 51 8.03 -35.08 -21.55
CA ARG A 51 8.72 -34.62 -20.35
C ARG A 51 7.79 -34.73 -19.17
N PHE A 52 8.22 -35.45 -18.14
CA PHE A 52 7.55 -35.51 -16.85
C PHE A 52 7.80 -34.19 -16.11
N VAL A 53 6.72 -33.49 -15.75
CA VAL A 53 6.76 -32.26 -14.95
C VAL A 53 6.18 -32.58 -13.56
N PRO A 54 6.97 -32.43 -12.47
CA PRO A 54 6.47 -32.66 -11.12
C PRO A 54 5.39 -31.64 -10.75
N GLU A 55 4.46 -32.01 -9.87
CA GLU A 55 3.25 -31.23 -9.50
C GLU A 55 3.59 -29.80 -9.03
N ASP A 56 4.74 -29.62 -8.38
CA ASP A 56 5.22 -28.30 -7.93
C ASP A 56 5.58 -27.35 -9.09
N GLU A 57 5.99 -27.88 -10.24
CA GLU A 57 6.38 -27.09 -11.41
C GLU A 57 5.24 -26.92 -12.43
N VAL A 58 4.18 -27.73 -12.33
CA VAL A 58 3.02 -27.69 -13.23
C VAL A 58 2.41 -26.28 -13.34
N PRO A 59 2.15 -25.53 -12.24
CA PRO A 59 1.58 -24.18 -12.34
C PRO A 59 2.45 -23.23 -13.17
N THR A 60 3.78 -23.32 -13.03
CA THR A 60 4.73 -22.47 -13.74
C THR A 60 4.73 -22.76 -15.23
N TRP A 61 4.70 -24.04 -15.62
CA TRP A 61 4.69 -24.44 -17.02
C TRP A 61 3.34 -24.17 -17.71
N VAL A 62 2.22 -24.34 -16.99
CA VAL A 62 0.90 -23.97 -17.48
C VAL A 62 0.82 -22.46 -17.71
N GLN A 63 1.33 -21.64 -16.78
CA GLN A 63 1.38 -20.19 -16.97
C GLN A 63 2.24 -19.79 -18.17
N LYS A 64 3.39 -20.45 -18.38
CA LYS A 64 4.23 -20.24 -19.56
C LYS A 64 3.53 -20.65 -20.85
N GLY A 65 2.78 -21.77 -20.86
CA GLY A 65 2.00 -22.21 -22.02
C GLY A 65 0.89 -21.22 -22.38
N LEU A 66 0.14 -20.74 -21.38
CA LEU A 66 -0.89 -19.72 -21.58
C LEU A 66 -0.29 -18.38 -22.05
N ASN A 67 0.87 -18.00 -21.55
CA ASN A 67 1.61 -16.83 -22.04
C ASN A 67 2.13 -17.06 -23.46
N TYR A 68 2.59 -18.26 -23.80
CA TYR A 68 3.07 -18.61 -25.14
C TYR A 68 1.95 -18.53 -26.16
N ASP A 69 0.74 -19.00 -25.82
CA ASP A 69 -0.44 -18.88 -26.68
C ASP A 69 -0.74 -17.41 -27.01
N LYS A 70 -0.82 -16.55 -25.98
CA LYS A 70 -1.01 -15.10 -26.15
C LYS A 70 0.11 -14.42 -26.95
N VAL A 71 1.36 -14.80 -26.71
CA VAL A 71 2.51 -14.26 -27.45
C VAL A 71 2.50 -14.75 -28.89
N SER A 72 2.09 -15.99 -29.14
CA SER A 72 1.99 -16.56 -30.48
C SER A 72 0.86 -15.93 -31.29
N GLU A 73 -0.29 -15.68 -30.67
CA GLU A 73 -1.39 -14.95 -31.29
C GLU A 73 -0.97 -13.52 -31.62
N LYS A 74 -0.31 -12.83 -30.67
CA LYS A 74 0.23 -11.48 -30.90
C LYS A 74 1.28 -11.47 -32.01
N ALA A 75 2.12 -12.51 -32.09
CA ALA A 75 3.12 -12.64 -33.15
C ALA A 75 2.45 -12.86 -34.53
N GLN A 76 1.44 -13.74 -34.61
CA GLN A 76 0.67 -13.95 -35.84
C GLN A 76 -0.06 -12.68 -36.28
N GLN A 77 -0.63 -11.93 -35.34
CA GLN A 77 -1.25 -10.64 -35.63
C GLN A 77 -0.20 -9.65 -36.16
N ALA A 78 0.96 -9.53 -35.49
CA ALA A 78 2.05 -8.66 -35.93
C ALA A 78 2.55 -9.01 -37.34
N GLU A 79 2.70 -10.30 -37.66
CA GLU A 79 3.10 -10.75 -39.00
C GLU A 79 2.08 -10.35 -40.07
N ARG A 80 0.77 -10.50 -39.78
CA ARG A 80 -0.29 -10.04 -40.69
C ARG A 80 -0.25 -8.53 -40.88
N TYR A 81 0.02 -7.75 -39.84
CA TYR A 81 0.19 -6.31 -39.94
C TYR A 81 1.39 -5.95 -40.82
N GLN A 82 2.54 -6.59 -40.63
CA GLN A 82 3.73 -6.38 -41.45
C GLN A 82 3.45 -6.69 -42.93
N GLN A 83 2.81 -7.81 -43.23
CA GLN A 83 2.44 -8.17 -44.61
C GLN A 83 1.49 -7.16 -45.26
N ASN A 84 0.55 -6.62 -44.48
CA ASN A 84 -0.36 -5.58 -44.96
C ASN A 84 0.38 -4.26 -45.23
N LEU A 85 1.31 -3.86 -44.35
CA LEU A 85 2.15 -2.68 -44.55
C LEU A 85 3.05 -2.84 -45.78
N ASP A 86 3.65 -4.01 -45.99
CA ASP A 86 4.45 -4.29 -47.18
C ASP A 86 3.61 -4.22 -48.46
N ARG A 87 2.35 -4.68 -48.42
CA ARG A 87 1.43 -4.55 -49.55
C ARG A 87 1.13 -3.08 -49.85
N ILE A 88 0.89 -2.26 -48.83
CA ILE A 88 0.65 -0.82 -48.98
C ILE A 88 1.89 -0.14 -49.54
N ALA A 89 3.07 -0.41 -49.00
CA ALA A 89 4.32 0.13 -49.49
C ALA A 89 4.57 -0.19 -50.97
N LYS A 90 4.38 -1.47 -51.35
CA LYS A 90 4.47 -1.90 -52.76
C LYS A 90 3.43 -1.24 -53.65
N PHE A 91 2.22 -0.99 -53.14
CA PHE A 91 1.19 -0.25 -53.87
C PHE A 91 1.62 1.19 -54.18
N TYR A 92 2.33 1.84 -53.25
CA TYR A 92 2.93 3.16 -53.47
C TYR A 92 4.29 3.13 -54.19
N GLY A 93 4.77 1.94 -54.60
CA GLY A 93 6.00 1.78 -55.38
C GLY A 93 7.28 1.63 -54.56
N TYR A 94 7.18 1.35 -53.25
CA TYR A 94 8.33 1.10 -52.37
C TYR A 94 8.61 -0.40 -52.23
N ASP A 95 9.88 -0.76 -52.02
CA ASP A 95 10.32 -2.17 -51.96
C ASP A 95 9.89 -2.88 -50.65
N SER A 96 9.81 -2.12 -49.55
CA SER A 96 9.46 -2.59 -48.21
C SER A 96 8.64 -1.55 -47.44
N HIS A 97 7.89 -1.99 -46.42
CA HIS A 97 7.23 -1.04 -45.53
C HIS A 97 8.19 -0.10 -44.81
N ASP A 98 9.41 -0.55 -44.48
CA ASP A 98 10.42 0.30 -43.84
C ASP A 98 10.80 1.49 -44.73
N SER A 99 11.05 1.26 -46.02
CA SER A 99 11.40 2.35 -46.95
C SER A 99 10.23 3.30 -47.21
N TYR A 100 9.01 2.79 -47.21
CA TYR A 100 7.81 3.63 -47.27
C TYR A 100 7.66 4.50 -46.01
N LEU A 101 7.86 3.92 -44.83
CA LEU A 101 7.76 4.64 -43.55
C LEU A 101 8.86 5.69 -43.43
N GLU A 102 10.10 5.38 -43.82
CA GLU A 102 11.20 6.34 -43.83
C GLU A 102 10.91 7.51 -44.79
N ALA A 103 10.40 7.23 -45.99
CA ALA A 103 10.01 8.28 -46.93
C ALA A 103 8.84 9.13 -46.41
N LEU A 104 7.89 8.52 -45.72
CA LEU A 104 6.80 9.22 -45.07
C LEU A 104 7.32 10.12 -43.95
N GLU A 105 8.23 9.62 -43.10
CA GLU A 105 8.86 10.39 -42.02
C GLU A 105 9.64 11.59 -42.57
N GLN A 106 10.42 11.39 -43.64
CA GLN A 106 11.12 12.48 -44.32
C GLN A 106 10.14 13.52 -44.89
N ALA A 107 9.06 13.08 -45.53
CA ALA A 107 8.05 13.99 -46.08
C ALA A 107 7.32 14.78 -44.98
N GLU A 108 7.01 14.13 -43.85
CA GLU A 108 6.42 14.80 -42.69
C GLU A 108 7.39 15.81 -42.07
N GLN A 109 8.67 15.44 -41.94
CA GLN A 109 9.71 16.31 -41.41
C GLN A 109 9.91 17.53 -42.31
N ASP A 110 10.01 17.32 -43.63
CA ASP A 110 10.15 18.39 -44.62
C ASP A 110 8.96 19.36 -44.56
N ARG A 111 7.74 18.84 -44.45
CA ARG A 111 6.54 19.66 -44.29
C ARG A 111 6.57 20.49 -43.01
N ARG A 112 6.97 19.89 -41.89
CA ARG A 112 7.09 20.62 -40.61
C ARG A 112 8.14 21.73 -40.70
N ILE A 113 9.30 21.44 -41.30
CA ILE A 113 10.35 22.43 -41.53
C ILE A 113 9.83 23.58 -42.38
N GLN A 114 9.09 23.28 -43.44
CA GLN A 114 8.50 24.31 -44.30
C GLN A 114 7.45 25.16 -43.56
N GLU A 115 6.60 24.56 -42.73
CA GLU A 115 5.63 25.28 -41.92
C GLU A 115 6.33 26.18 -40.86
N GLU A 116 7.39 25.68 -40.23
CA GLU A 116 8.22 26.46 -39.30
C GLU A 116 8.99 27.59 -40.00
N ALA A 117 9.52 27.34 -41.19
CA ALA A 117 10.20 28.30 -42.06
C ALA A 117 9.28 29.48 -42.38
N GLN A 118 8.06 29.18 -42.83
CA GLN A 118 7.04 30.19 -43.11
C GLN A 118 6.64 30.98 -41.88
N LYS A 119 6.51 30.31 -40.72
CA LYS A 119 6.13 30.96 -39.46
C LYS A 119 7.20 31.90 -38.93
N LEU A 120 8.47 31.50 -39.04
CA LEU A 120 9.61 32.28 -38.56
C LEU A 120 10.13 33.28 -39.60
N GLY A 121 9.71 33.15 -40.86
CA GLY A 121 10.21 33.95 -41.97
C GLY A 121 11.69 33.67 -42.30
N VAL A 122 12.14 32.43 -42.08
CA VAL A 122 13.54 31.99 -42.24
C VAL A 122 13.60 30.89 -43.30
N ASP A 123 14.75 30.75 -43.96
CA ASP A 123 14.99 29.71 -44.97
C ASP A 123 14.96 28.29 -44.36
N GLU A 124 14.47 27.32 -45.13
CA GLU A 124 14.31 25.92 -44.72
C GLU A 124 15.66 25.27 -44.36
N GLU A 125 16.73 25.64 -45.06
CA GLU A 125 18.08 25.13 -44.77
C GLU A 125 18.61 25.57 -43.41
N VAL A 126 18.29 26.80 -42.98
CA VAL A 126 18.71 27.31 -41.67
C VAL A 126 18.02 26.52 -40.56
N ILE A 127 16.77 26.10 -40.78
CA ILE A 127 16.06 25.26 -39.81
C ILE A 127 16.71 23.88 -39.69
N ARG A 128 17.00 23.22 -40.82
CA ARG A 128 17.65 21.91 -40.85
C ARG A 128 19.03 21.91 -40.21
N THR A 129 19.85 22.90 -40.55
CA THR A 129 21.27 22.92 -40.17
C THR A 129 21.52 23.49 -38.77
N HIS A 130 20.70 24.44 -38.32
CA HIS A 130 20.94 25.16 -37.08
C HIS A 130 19.84 24.96 -36.02
N LEU A 131 18.57 25.07 -36.38
CA LEU A 131 17.48 25.03 -35.40
C LEU A 131 17.18 23.62 -34.90
N GLN A 132 17.08 22.61 -35.77
CA GLN A 132 16.86 21.22 -35.36
C GLN A 132 17.91 20.69 -34.37
N PRO A 133 19.23 20.75 -34.67
CA PRO A 133 20.24 20.24 -33.72
C PRO A 133 20.32 21.08 -32.44
N MET A 134 19.93 22.36 -32.49
CA MET A 134 19.85 23.20 -31.30
C MET A 134 18.68 22.79 -30.40
N GLN A 135 17.49 22.57 -30.97
CA GLN A 135 16.32 22.07 -30.23
C GLN A 135 16.60 20.70 -29.60
N GLU A 136 17.25 19.79 -30.33
CA GLU A 136 17.66 18.50 -29.78
C GLU A 136 18.59 18.65 -28.57
N LYS A 137 19.62 19.50 -28.68
CA LYS A 137 20.53 19.78 -27.56
C LYS A 137 19.79 20.39 -26.38
N LEU A 138 18.92 21.38 -26.62
CA LEU A 138 18.11 21.99 -25.57
C LEU A 138 17.22 20.96 -24.87
N SER A 139 16.54 20.09 -25.62
CA SER A 139 15.70 19.05 -25.03
C SER A 139 16.51 18.05 -24.19
N LYS A 140 17.75 17.73 -24.60
CA LYS A 140 18.66 16.89 -23.82
C LYS A 140 19.08 17.59 -22.53
N TYR A 141 19.50 18.85 -22.62
CA TYR A 141 19.86 19.64 -21.45
C TYR A 141 18.70 19.84 -20.48
N GLU A 142 17.48 20.06 -20.97
CA GLU A 142 16.29 20.19 -20.14
C GLU A 142 15.99 18.87 -19.41
N LYS A 143 16.08 17.74 -20.11
CA LYS A 143 15.93 16.42 -19.48
C LYS A 143 17.01 16.18 -18.43
N GLU A 144 18.27 16.44 -18.75
CA GLU A 144 19.38 16.31 -17.79
C GLU A 144 19.15 17.21 -16.56
N MET A 145 18.79 18.48 -16.78
CA MET A 145 18.49 19.42 -15.70
C MET A 145 17.32 18.95 -14.83
N GLN A 146 16.28 18.40 -15.45
CA GLN A 146 15.14 17.84 -14.74
C GLN A 146 15.57 16.63 -13.89
N THR A 147 16.37 15.72 -14.44
CA THR A 147 16.87 14.57 -13.68
C THR A 147 17.78 14.99 -12.52
N ILE A 148 18.61 16.01 -12.70
CA ILE A 148 19.46 16.55 -11.63
C ILE A 148 18.59 17.14 -10.52
N ARG A 149 17.58 17.95 -10.87
CA ARG A 149 16.65 18.53 -9.88
C ARG A 149 15.87 17.46 -9.13
N GLU A 150 15.40 16.42 -9.82
CA GLU A 150 14.72 15.29 -9.19
C GLU A 150 15.65 14.55 -8.23
N GLN A 151 16.90 14.30 -8.62
CA GLN A 151 17.91 13.70 -7.74
C GLN A 151 18.25 14.57 -6.53
N GLU A 152 18.37 15.89 -6.71
CA GLU A 152 18.61 16.84 -5.62
C GLU A 152 17.43 16.86 -4.64
N ASN A 153 16.20 16.90 -5.15
CA ASN A 153 15.00 16.83 -4.33
C ASN A 153 14.93 15.52 -3.53
N LEU A 154 15.22 14.38 -4.17
CA LEU A 154 15.27 13.08 -3.49
C LEU A 154 16.33 13.07 -2.38
N ARG A 155 17.54 13.57 -2.65
CA ARG A 155 18.60 13.69 -1.64
C ARG A 155 18.21 14.61 -0.49
N MET A 156 17.54 15.73 -0.78
CA MET A 156 17.06 16.64 0.25
C MET A 156 16.03 15.95 1.15
N VAL A 157 15.04 15.29 0.58
CA VAL A 157 14.03 14.51 1.33
C VAL A 157 14.69 13.42 2.16
N GLU A 158 15.64 12.68 1.60
CA GLU A 158 16.36 11.64 2.33
C GLU A 158 17.14 12.21 3.52
N SER A 159 17.83 13.34 3.33
CA SER A 159 18.55 14.02 4.41
C SER A 159 17.63 14.51 5.53
N GLN A 160 16.43 14.98 5.18
CA GLN A 160 15.39 15.39 6.15
C GLN A 160 14.87 14.18 6.93
N ILE A 161 14.60 13.07 6.25
CA ILE A 161 14.19 11.81 6.89
C ILE A 161 15.27 11.31 7.86
N GLN A 162 16.54 11.32 7.47
CA GLN A 162 17.65 10.92 8.33
C GLN A 162 17.76 11.83 9.57
N THR A 163 17.64 13.14 9.38
CA THR A 163 17.69 14.12 10.48
C THR A 163 16.52 13.91 11.45
N LEU A 164 15.31 13.70 10.94
CA LEU A 164 14.12 13.44 11.76
C LEU A 164 14.20 12.11 12.49
N SER A 165 14.69 11.06 11.83
CA SER A 165 14.91 9.75 12.46
C SER A 165 15.94 9.81 13.57
N ALA A 166 16.96 10.68 13.47
CA ALA A 166 17.95 10.88 14.53
C ALA A 166 17.38 11.70 15.71
N LYS A 167 16.53 12.69 15.42
CA LYS A 167 15.90 13.57 16.43
C LYS A 167 14.76 12.86 17.19
N TYR A 168 14.04 11.97 16.51
CA TYR A 168 12.84 11.32 17.02
C TYR A 168 12.95 9.79 16.88
N PRO A 169 13.25 9.06 17.98
CA PRO A 169 13.50 7.61 17.92
C PRO A 169 12.26 6.77 17.59
N ASP A 170 11.07 7.34 17.71
CA ASP A 170 9.78 6.78 17.35
C ASP A 170 9.34 7.10 15.91
N PHE A 171 10.11 7.91 15.16
CA PHE A 171 9.81 8.31 13.78
C PHE A 171 9.54 7.12 12.86
N GLY A 172 10.35 6.06 12.94
CA GLY A 172 10.21 4.87 12.10
C GLY A 172 8.86 4.16 12.23
N LYS A 173 8.15 4.30 13.36
CA LYS A 173 6.81 3.72 13.55
C LYS A 173 5.73 4.44 12.76
N HIS A 174 5.93 5.74 12.50
CA HIS A 174 4.95 6.61 11.87
C HIS A 174 5.39 7.11 10.49
N GLN A 175 6.56 6.70 10.00
CA GLN A 175 7.18 7.19 8.76
C GLN A 175 6.20 7.24 7.59
N ASN A 176 5.48 6.15 7.32
CA ASN A 176 4.52 6.10 6.21
C ASN A 176 3.38 7.11 6.37
N ALA A 177 2.84 7.26 7.59
CA ALA A 177 1.75 8.21 7.86
C ALA A 177 2.24 9.67 7.75
N ILE A 178 3.49 9.94 8.13
CA ILE A 178 4.12 11.26 8.04
C ILE A 178 4.35 11.64 6.58
N ILE A 179 4.93 10.74 5.79
CA ILE A 179 5.14 10.94 4.34
C ILE A 179 3.81 11.15 3.64
N GLN A 180 2.80 10.32 3.95
CA GLN A 180 1.46 10.47 3.38
C GLN A 180 0.83 11.82 3.74
N MET A 181 0.97 12.26 4.99
CA MET A 181 0.45 13.55 5.44
C MET A 181 1.17 14.74 4.78
N SER A 182 2.47 14.60 4.50
CA SER A 182 3.24 15.58 3.74
C SER A 182 2.78 15.67 2.28
N ILE A 183 2.53 14.53 1.64
CA ILE A 183 2.03 14.47 0.25
C ILE A 183 0.60 15.04 0.15
N ASP A 184 -0.31 14.59 1.01
CA ASP A 184 -1.74 14.91 0.89
C ASP A 184 -2.06 16.36 1.28
N LYS A 185 -1.31 16.92 2.25
CA LYS A 185 -1.61 18.24 2.83
C LYS A 185 -0.51 19.28 2.59
N GLY A 186 0.62 18.89 1.99
CA GLY A 186 1.73 19.79 1.71
C GLY A 186 2.47 20.28 2.96
N TYR A 187 2.40 19.54 4.07
CA TYR A 187 3.15 19.88 5.29
C TYR A 187 4.61 19.44 5.17
N ASP A 188 5.50 20.19 5.83
CA ASP A 188 6.87 19.75 6.05
C ASP A 188 6.89 18.43 6.85
N LEU A 189 7.90 17.59 6.61
CA LEU A 189 8.01 16.27 7.26
C LEU A 189 8.06 16.37 8.80
N GLU A 190 8.62 17.47 9.33
CA GLU A 190 8.66 17.70 10.78
C GLU A 190 7.27 18.03 11.35
N ASP A 191 6.52 18.91 10.71
CA ASP A 191 5.17 19.28 11.15
C ASP A 191 4.22 18.10 11.03
N ALA A 192 4.32 17.34 9.94
CA ALA A 192 3.58 16.09 9.76
C ALA A 192 3.89 15.07 10.88
N TYR A 193 5.15 14.98 11.34
CA TYR A 193 5.52 14.15 12.49
C TYR A 193 4.84 14.63 13.78
N ILE A 194 4.87 15.93 14.07
CA ILE A 194 4.23 16.49 15.27
C ILE A 194 2.74 16.20 15.27
N LEU A 195 2.06 16.43 14.14
CA LEU A 195 0.62 16.21 14.01
C LEU A 195 0.24 14.73 14.14
N THR A 196 1.03 13.84 13.54
CA THR A 196 0.76 12.39 13.57
C THR A 196 0.95 11.81 14.97
N THR A 197 2.00 12.23 15.68
CA THR A 197 2.34 11.71 17.02
C THR A 197 1.61 12.41 18.17
N HIS A 198 0.95 13.54 17.91
CA HIS A 198 0.33 14.39 18.92
C HIS A 198 -0.62 13.62 19.84
N GLN A 199 -1.54 12.85 19.27
CA GLN A 199 -2.54 12.12 20.05
C GLN A 199 -1.92 11.03 20.92
N GLU A 200 -0.91 10.33 20.39
CA GLU A 200 -0.21 9.27 21.11
C GLU A 200 0.61 9.84 22.27
N ARG A 201 1.32 10.96 22.05
CA ARG A 201 2.05 11.68 23.10
C ARG A 201 1.12 12.18 24.20
N LEU A 202 -0.04 12.73 23.84
CA LEU A 202 -1.05 13.15 24.83
C LEU A 202 -1.58 11.97 25.65
N ASN A 203 -1.84 10.83 25.00
CA ASN A 203 -2.31 9.63 25.69
C ASN A 203 -1.23 9.03 26.60
N ALA A 204 0.02 8.99 26.14
CA ALA A 204 1.17 8.52 26.92
C ALA A 204 1.39 9.40 28.17
N ALA A 205 1.38 10.73 28.01
CA ALA A 205 1.50 11.66 29.13
C ALA A 205 0.37 11.50 30.16
N LYS A 206 -0.88 11.30 29.70
CA LYS A 206 -2.01 11.02 30.59
C LYS A 206 -1.82 9.71 31.36
N GLN A 207 -1.37 8.64 30.70
CA GLN A 207 -1.12 7.35 31.34
C GLN A 207 0.04 7.43 32.34
N GLU A 208 1.10 8.17 32.03
CA GLU A 208 2.23 8.39 32.92
C GLU A 208 1.81 9.16 34.16
N ALA A 209 1.08 10.27 34.00
CA ALA A 209 0.52 11.02 35.12
C ALA A 209 -0.40 10.16 35.99
N GLN A 210 -1.26 9.32 35.39
CA GLN A 210 -2.08 8.37 36.15
C GLN A 210 -1.24 7.36 36.93
N ARG A 211 -0.17 6.81 36.33
CA ARG A 211 0.75 5.89 37.03
C ARG A 211 1.49 6.58 38.17
N GLU A 212 1.93 7.81 37.98
CA GLU A 212 2.57 8.59 39.04
C GLU A 212 1.61 8.89 40.19
N THR A 213 0.37 9.29 39.89
CA THR A 213 -0.65 9.51 40.92
C THR A 213 -0.95 8.23 41.70
N LEU A 214 -1.06 7.07 41.03
CA LEU A 214 -1.26 5.79 41.70
C LEU A 214 -0.06 5.40 42.57
N LYS A 215 1.18 5.59 42.07
CA LYS A 215 2.41 5.39 42.86
C LYS A 215 2.43 6.28 44.10
N ASN A 216 2.01 7.54 43.97
CA ASN A 216 1.94 8.47 45.09
C ASN A 216 0.85 8.07 46.10
N ILE A 217 -0.32 7.64 45.64
CA ILE A 217 -1.38 7.12 46.52
C ILE A 217 -0.92 5.85 47.24
N GLN A 218 -0.26 4.92 46.54
CA GLN A 218 0.26 3.70 47.13
C GLN A 218 1.37 4.00 48.14
N ARG A 219 2.34 4.86 47.79
CA ARG A 219 3.39 5.30 48.70
C ARG A 219 2.80 6.01 49.92
N ASN A 220 1.79 6.86 49.74
CA ASN A 220 1.09 7.51 50.85
C ASN A 220 0.34 6.49 51.70
N ALA A 221 -0.31 5.48 51.12
CA ALA A 221 -0.93 4.39 51.87
C ALA A 221 0.11 3.59 52.68
N ASP A 222 1.21 3.18 52.06
CA ASP A 222 2.29 2.39 52.69
C ASP A 222 3.04 3.19 53.78
N SER A 223 3.17 4.51 53.63
CA SER A 223 3.75 5.41 54.65
C SER A 223 2.75 5.93 55.68
N SER A 224 1.44 5.80 55.42
CA SER A 224 0.36 6.22 56.32
C SER A 224 -0.20 5.06 57.15
N THR A 225 0.25 3.83 56.96
CA THR A 225 -0.03 2.70 57.87
C THR A 225 1.08 2.57 58.92
N GLY A 226 1.16 3.48 59.90
CA GLY A 226 2.15 3.29 60.96
C GLY A 226 2.46 4.41 61.96
N PHE A 227 1.62 5.44 62.14
CA PHE A 227 1.56 6.24 63.39
C PHE A 227 0.19 6.92 63.50
N LEU A 228 -0.88 6.13 63.53
CA LEU A 228 -2.23 6.59 63.85
C LEU A 228 -2.93 5.55 64.75
N GLY A 229 -2.17 5.04 65.72
CA GLY A 229 -2.66 4.08 66.72
C GLY A 229 -2.36 4.44 68.17
N GLU A 230 -1.60 5.52 68.45
CA GLU A 230 -1.18 5.77 69.84
C GLU A 230 -0.99 7.25 70.23
N ASP A 231 -1.30 8.20 69.34
CA ASP A 231 -1.19 9.63 69.68
C ASP A 231 -2.11 10.51 68.81
N ALA A 232 -3.40 10.15 68.74
CA ALA A 232 -4.39 11.17 68.46
C ALA A 232 -4.46 12.03 69.73
N PRO A 233 -4.09 13.32 69.73
CA PRO A 233 -4.46 14.17 70.85
C PRO A 233 -5.97 14.10 70.93
N ASP A 234 -6.48 13.59 72.05
CA ASP A 234 -7.90 13.66 72.39
C ASP A 234 -8.37 15.06 72.02
N GLN A 235 -9.15 15.19 70.95
CA GLN A 235 -9.91 16.40 70.70
C GLN A 235 -11.05 16.40 71.72
N ASP A 236 -10.68 16.63 72.97
CA ASP A 236 -11.55 16.83 74.12
C ASP A 236 -12.17 18.25 74.09
N GLY A 237 -12.32 18.81 72.88
CA GLY A 237 -12.92 20.11 72.62
C GLY A 237 -14.38 20.04 72.17
N SER A 238 -14.99 18.83 72.17
CA SER A 238 -16.41 18.69 71.84
C SER A 238 -17.28 19.34 72.92
N TYR A 239 -18.39 19.97 72.54
CA TYR A 239 -19.33 20.59 73.50
C TYR A 239 -19.74 19.64 74.65
N ALA A 240 -19.71 18.33 74.39
CA ALA A 240 -20.05 17.28 75.35
C ALA A 240 -18.99 17.07 76.46
N SER A 241 -17.70 17.36 76.21
CA SER A 241 -16.62 17.19 77.20
C SER A 241 -16.45 18.41 78.11
N MET A 242 -17.10 19.53 77.79
CA MET A 242 -17.02 20.76 78.60
C MET A 242 -17.77 20.63 79.95
N SER A 243 -17.21 21.26 81.00
CA SER A 243 -17.89 21.38 82.28
C SER A 243 -19.25 22.10 82.13
N ALA A 244 -20.17 21.91 83.08
CA ALA A 244 -21.48 22.57 83.03
C ALA A 244 -21.37 24.11 83.04
N ALA A 245 -20.33 24.65 83.68
CA ALA A 245 -20.04 26.08 83.71
C ALA A 245 -19.55 26.57 82.34
N ASP A 246 -18.63 25.83 81.71
CA ASP A 246 -18.07 26.19 80.40
C ASP A 246 -19.11 26.09 79.29
N ARG A 247 -20.01 25.09 79.35
CA ARG A 247 -21.16 24.99 78.44
C ARG A 247 -22.14 26.16 78.58
N LYS A 248 -22.25 26.76 79.76
CA LYS A 248 -23.09 27.94 79.97
C LYS A 248 -22.41 29.18 79.38
N ALA A 249 -21.12 29.37 79.65
CA ALA A 249 -20.34 30.46 79.09
C ALA A 249 -20.28 30.40 77.55
N PHE A 250 -20.08 29.21 76.97
CA PHE A 250 -20.09 28.99 75.53
C PHE A 250 -21.44 29.37 74.90
N ARG A 251 -22.55 28.93 75.49
CA ARG A 251 -23.90 29.31 75.04
C ARG A 251 -24.14 30.82 75.12
N GLU A 252 -23.63 31.50 76.14
CA GLU A 252 -23.75 32.95 76.23
C GLU A 252 -22.89 33.70 75.21
N ARG A 253 -21.70 33.19 74.87
CA ARG A 253 -20.87 33.77 73.80
C ARG A 253 -21.51 33.60 72.42
N VAL A 254 -22.08 32.42 72.15
CA VAL A 254 -22.87 32.19 70.91
C VAL A 254 -24.10 33.11 70.86
N LYS A 255 -24.82 33.28 71.98
CA LYS A 255 -25.95 34.23 72.04
C LYS A 255 -25.54 35.69 71.86
N ARG A 256 -24.31 36.05 72.22
CA ARG A 256 -23.72 37.37 71.99
C ARG A 256 -23.09 37.54 70.59
N GLY A 257 -23.04 36.47 69.78
CA GLY A 257 -22.47 36.51 68.44
C GLY A 257 -20.94 36.62 68.41
N GLU A 258 -20.27 36.18 69.47
CA GLU A 258 -18.80 36.27 69.60
C GLU A 258 -18.05 35.02 69.09
N LEU A 259 -18.75 34.13 68.38
CA LEU A 259 -18.27 32.87 67.80
C LEU A 259 -18.82 32.68 66.38
#